data_AF-A0A1F5DEF6-F1
#
_entry.id   AF-A0A1F5DEF6-F1
#
_cell.length_a   1.000
_cell.length_b   1.000
_cell.length_c   1.000
_cell.angle_alpha   90.00
_cell.angle_beta   90.00
_cell.angle_gamma   90.00
#
_symmetry.space_group_name_H-M   'P 1'
#
loop_
_entity.id
_entity.type
_entity.pdbx_description
1 polymer ?
#
loop_
_entity_poly.entity_id
_entity_poly.type
_entity_poly.pdbx_seq_one_letter_code
_entity_poly.pdbx_strand_id
1 'polypeptide(L)'
;MAKLTVINLSEALKVKPKKVIRFLRSELGSRVNKGDLVASKKNLIGKSKKILSSVDGILEKLEESTGKLIIKEFEAQKESLKTAFKTVKNQISGLMGFGKAQGMLYFLPYPLSLKLVKKDLKNKIIVCPKFTSKGVFYKAEAMGVIGFILEKIKPNWFEEVKKTSLNLGTKIPLLVMGKKFASLKGMDNKKILCDGDNKVIIISKDETDFKTT
;
A
#
# COMPACT_ATOMS: atom_id res chain seq x y z
N MET A 1 -11.96 7.13 -18.53
CA MET A 1 -13.17 6.28 -18.70
C MET A 1 -12.98 5.07 -17.80
N ALA A 2 -13.97 4.70 -17.00
CA ALA A 2 -13.84 3.53 -16.12
C ALA A 2 -13.64 2.26 -16.95
N LYS A 3 -12.60 1.49 -16.63
CA LYS A 3 -12.33 0.22 -17.31
C LYS A 3 -13.20 -0.88 -16.71
N LEU A 4 -13.89 -1.61 -17.57
CA LEU A 4 -14.77 -2.71 -17.17
C LEU A 4 -14.14 -4.04 -17.58
N THR A 5 -14.04 -4.96 -16.63
CA THR A 5 -13.71 -6.36 -16.88
C THR A 5 -15.00 -7.18 -16.83
N VAL A 6 -15.21 -8.03 -17.84
CA VAL A 6 -16.40 -8.89 -17.93
C VAL A 6 -15.98 -10.35 -17.78
N ILE A 7 -16.63 -11.07 -16.87
CA ILE A 7 -16.43 -12.50 -16.65
C ILE A 7 -17.72 -13.25 -16.99
N ASN A 8 -17.67 -14.18 -17.94
CA ASN A 8 -18.81 -15.03 -18.26
C ASN A 8 -18.94 -16.19 -17.26
N LEU A 9 -19.69 -15.98 -16.16
CA LEU A 9 -19.83 -16.98 -15.11
C LEU A 9 -20.72 -18.16 -15.50
N SER A 10 -21.71 -17.97 -16.39
CA SER A 10 -22.59 -19.06 -16.84
C SER A 10 -21.78 -20.13 -17.57
N GLU A 11 -20.93 -19.70 -18.49
CA GLU A 11 -19.98 -20.53 -19.23
C GLU A 11 -18.91 -21.11 -18.30
N ALA A 12 -18.27 -20.26 -17.49
CA ALA A 12 -17.20 -20.69 -16.60
C ALA A 12 -17.68 -21.74 -15.58
N LEU A 13 -18.88 -21.62 -15.02
CA LEU A 13 -19.42 -22.55 -14.04
C LEU A 13 -20.29 -23.67 -14.65
N LYS A 14 -20.53 -23.66 -15.96
CA LYS A 14 -21.45 -24.55 -16.67
C LYS A 14 -22.84 -24.57 -15.99
N VAL A 15 -23.46 -23.40 -15.88
CA VAL A 15 -24.80 -23.21 -15.29
C VAL A 15 -25.63 -22.26 -16.14
N LYS A 16 -26.96 -22.37 -16.08
CA LYS A 16 -27.85 -21.42 -16.75
C LYS A 16 -27.64 -20.00 -16.19
N PRO A 17 -27.66 -18.94 -17.02
CA PRO A 17 -27.50 -17.54 -16.60
C PRO A 17 -28.30 -17.16 -15.34
N LYS A 18 -29.61 -17.47 -15.32
CA LYS A 18 -30.52 -17.22 -14.19
C LYS A 18 -30.12 -17.89 -12.86
N LYS A 19 -29.22 -18.89 -12.89
CA LYS A 19 -28.75 -19.61 -11.70
C LYS A 19 -27.40 -19.10 -11.19
N VAL A 20 -26.70 -18.25 -11.95
CA VAL A 20 -25.34 -17.77 -11.63
C VAL A 20 -25.27 -17.08 -10.28
N ILE A 21 -26.27 -16.26 -9.93
CA ILE A 21 -26.30 -15.47 -8.70
C ILE A 21 -26.08 -16.33 -7.44
N ARG A 22 -26.56 -17.59 -7.44
CA ARG A 22 -26.44 -18.53 -6.31
C ARG A 22 -25.01 -19.05 -6.08
N PHE A 23 -24.13 -18.84 -7.06
CA PHE A 23 -22.74 -19.29 -7.01
C PHE A 23 -21.78 -18.15 -6.73
N LEU A 24 -22.25 -16.90 -6.65
CA LEU A 24 -21.44 -15.79 -6.18
C LEU A 24 -21.03 -16.02 -4.72
N ARG A 25 -19.79 -15.65 -4.41
CA ARG A 25 -19.22 -15.68 -3.04
C ARG A 25 -18.94 -14.30 -2.50
N SER A 26 -19.11 -13.28 -3.33
CA SER A 26 -19.01 -11.87 -3.01
C SER A 26 -20.30 -11.19 -3.48
N GLU A 27 -20.78 -10.21 -2.73
CA GLU A 27 -22.01 -9.49 -3.07
C GLU A 27 -21.77 -8.44 -4.17
N LEU A 28 -22.80 -8.11 -4.93
CA LEU A 28 -22.73 -6.96 -5.84
C LEU A 28 -22.53 -5.67 -5.02
N GLY A 29 -21.76 -4.73 -5.55
CA GLY A 29 -21.28 -3.55 -4.83
C GLY A 29 -20.08 -3.80 -3.91
N SER A 30 -19.71 -5.07 -3.67
CA SER A 30 -18.53 -5.38 -2.87
C SER A 30 -17.23 -5.12 -3.63
N ARG A 31 -16.21 -4.71 -2.86
CA ARG A 31 -14.83 -4.63 -3.32
C ARG A 31 -14.25 -6.04 -3.45
N VAL A 32 -13.51 -6.26 -4.54
CA VAL A 32 -12.70 -7.46 -4.78
C VAL A 32 -11.29 -7.07 -5.18
N ASN A 33 -10.31 -7.80 -4.71
CA ASN A 33 -8.92 -7.70 -5.15
C ASN A 33 -8.59 -8.82 -6.14
N LYS A 34 -7.53 -8.63 -6.92
CA LYS A 34 -7.01 -9.65 -7.81
C LYS A 34 -6.64 -10.89 -7.01
N GLY A 35 -7.19 -12.04 -7.44
CA GLY A 35 -7.04 -13.33 -6.75
C GLY A 35 -8.18 -13.66 -5.78
N ASP A 36 -9.07 -12.72 -5.45
CA ASP A 36 -10.20 -12.99 -4.56
C ASP A 36 -11.22 -13.93 -5.21
N LEU A 37 -11.84 -14.78 -4.39
CA LEU A 37 -12.85 -15.73 -4.85
C LEU A 37 -14.18 -15.02 -5.14
N VAL A 38 -14.52 -14.90 -6.42
CA VAL A 38 -15.73 -14.21 -6.88
C VAL A 38 -16.92 -15.16 -6.92
N ALA A 39 -16.70 -16.37 -7.45
CA ALA A 39 -17.75 -17.37 -7.57
C ALA A 39 -17.21 -18.79 -7.38
N SER A 40 -18.06 -19.70 -6.91
CA SER A 40 -17.70 -21.11 -6.82
C SER A 40 -18.90 -22.03 -6.95
N LYS A 41 -18.70 -23.16 -7.65
CA LYS A 41 -19.66 -24.26 -7.73
C LYS A 41 -19.03 -25.52 -7.16
N LYS A 42 -19.68 -26.11 -6.14
CA LYS A 42 -19.31 -27.43 -5.62
C LYS A 42 -19.82 -28.50 -6.59
N ASN A 43 -18.98 -29.47 -6.90
CA ASN A 43 -19.38 -30.67 -7.64
C ASN A 43 -19.57 -31.84 -6.66
N LEU A 44 -20.25 -32.89 -7.11
CA LEU A 44 -20.64 -34.06 -6.31
C LEU A 44 -19.47 -34.80 -5.61
N ILE A 45 -18.23 -34.59 -6.04
CA ILE A 45 -17.04 -35.36 -5.61
C ILE A 45 -16.05 -34.47 -4.82
N GLY A 46 -16.56 -33.55 -4.01
CA GLY A 46 -15.75 -32.67 -3.12
C GLY A 46 -14.92 -31.59 -3.83
N LYS A 47 -14.69 -31.69 -5.14
CA LYS A 47 -13.99 -30.68 -5.94
C LYS A 47 -14.91 -29.47 -6.20
N SER A 48 -14.39 -28.26 -6.00
CA SER A 48 -15.10 -27.02 -6.32
C SER A 48 -14.45 -26.31 -7.50
N LYS A 49 -15.25 -25.88 -8.47
CA LYS A 49 -14.78 -24.96 -9.51
C LYS A 49 -14.83 -23.56 -8.94
N LYS A 50 -13.66 -22.91 -8.86
CA LYS A 50 -13.47 -21.56 -8.31
C LYS A 50 -13.16 -20.58 -9.43
N ILE A 51 -13.78 -19.41 -9.37
CA ILE A 51 -13.52 -18.30 -10.27
C ILE A 51 -12.93 -17.17 -9.42
N LEU A 52 -11.69 -16.81 -9.72
CA LEU A 52 -10.98 -15.74 -9.03
C LEU A 52 -11.07 -14.45 -9.85
N SER A 53 -11.03 -13.30 -9.18
CA SER A 53 -10.92 -12.02 -9.87
C SER A 53 -9.56 -11.88 -10.54
N SER A 54 -9.52 -11.41 -11.78
CA SER A 54 -8.28 -11.06 -12.49
C SER A 54 -7.79 -9.63 -12.21
N VAL A 55 -8.62 -8.82 -11.54
CA VAL A 55 -8.46 -7.37 -11.36
C VAL A 55 -8.85 -6.94 -9.94
N ASP A 56 -8.37 -5.78 -9.51
CA ASP A 56 -8.90 -5.07 -8.35
C ASP A 56 -10.09 -4.20 -8.80
N GLY A 57 -11.20 -4.23 -8.07
CA GLY A 57 -12.39 -3.45 -8.46
C GLY A 57 -13.61 -3.64 -7.58
N ILE A 58 -14.76 -3.22 -8.12
CA ILE A 58 -16.09 -3.40 -7.51
C ILE A 58 -16.90 -4.32 -8.42
N LEU A 59 -17.59 -5.29 -7.81
CA LEU A 59 -18.58 -6.12 -8.51
C LEU A 59 -19.82 -5.28 -8.85
N GLU A 60 -19.78 -4.59 -9.97
CA GLU A 60 -20.77 -3.56 -10.31
C GLU A 60 -22.13 -4.16 -10.65
N LYS A 61 -22.15 -5.22 -11.47
CA LYS A 61 -23.41 -5.78 -11.96
C LYS A 61 -23.26 -7.24 -12.39
N LEU A 62 -24.29 -8.04 -12.16
CA LEU A 62 -24.49 -9.33 -12.82
C LEU A 62 -25.64 -9.19 -13.84
N GLU A 63 -25.36 -9.45 -15.11
CA GLU A 63 -26.42 -9.57 -16.11
C GLU A 63 -27.06 -10.96 -16.03
N GLU A 64 -28.28 -11.06 -15.51
CA GLU A 64 -28.94 -12.35 -15.30
C GLU A 64 -29.35 -13.08 -16.58
N SER A 65 -29.56 -12.35 -17.68
CA SER A 65 -29.90 -12.91 -18.98
C SER A 65 -28.72 -13.66 -19.63
N THR A 66 -27.49 -13.17 -19.43
CA THR A 66 -26.26 -13.70 -20.04
C THR A 66 -25.37 -14.46 -19.05
N GLY A 67 -25.48 -14.15 -17.75
CA GLY A 67 -24.62 -14.66 -16.69
C GLY A 67 -23.24 -13.99 -16.67
N LYS A 68 -23.13 -12.80 -17.29
CA LYS A 68 -21.92 -12.00 -17.30
C LYS A 68 -21.83 -11.15 -16.04
N LEU A 69 -20.76 -11.34 -15.28
CA LEU A 69 -20.40 -10.48 -14.16
C LEU A 69 -19.51 -9.36 -14.66
N ILE A 70 -19.89 -8.12 -14.37
CA ILE A 70 -19.17 -6.91 -14.68
C ILE A 70 -18.44 -6.46 -13.42
N ILE A 71 -17.12 -6.34 -13.53
CA ILE A 71 -16.26 -5.76 -12.51
C ILE A 71 -15.82 -4.40 -13.04
N LYS A 72 -16.20 -3.34 -12.32
CA LYS A 72 -15.63 -2.02 -12.53
C LYS A 72 -14.25 -2.04 -11.92
N GLU A 73 -13.22 -2.09 -12.77
CA GLU A 73 -11.85 -2.05 -12.31
C GLU A 73 -11.67 -0.76 -11.52
N PHE A 74 -11.01 -0.86 -10.37
CA PHE A 74 -10.32 0.32 -9.89
C PHE A 74 -9.35 0.70 -10.98
N GLU A 75 -9.31 1.98 -11.33
CA GLU A 75 -8.18 2.47 -12.11
C GLU A 75 -6.95 1.98 -11.37
N ALA A 76 -6.16 1.12 -12.02
CA ALA A 76 -4.84 0.84 -11.51
C ALA A 76 -4.24 2.23 -11.33
N GLN A 77 -3.99 2.63 -10.08
CA GLN A 77 -3.19 3.81 -9.80
C GLN A 77 -1.73 3.48 -10.18
N LYS A 78 -1.52 3.05 -11.42
CA LYS A 78 -0.26 3.08 -12.13
C LYS A 78 -0.05 4.43 -12.81
N GLU A 79 -1.04 5.35 -12.78
CA GLU A 79 -0.91 6.61 -13.50
C GLU A 79 -1.64 7.85 -12.95
N SER A 80 -1.94 7.92 -11.65
CA SER A 80 -2.27 9.21 -10.98
C SER A 80 -1.16 9.77 -10.09
N LEU A 81 -0.01 9.09 -9.99
CA LEU A 81 1.24 9.69 -9.48
C LEU A 81 2.20 10.13 -10.60
N LYS A 82 1.88 9.91 -11.88
CA LYS A 82 2.72 10.39 -13.00
C LYS A 82 2.33 11.77 -13.53
N THR A 83 1.13 12.27 -13.24
CA THR A 83 0.62 13.48 -13.91
C THR A 83 0.56 14.72 -13.03
N ALA A 84 0.83 14.59 -11.71
CA ALA A 84 1.21 15.72 -10.85
C ALA A 84 2.74 15.78 -10.61
N PHE A 85 3.49 14.72 -10.93
CA PHE A 85 4.93 14.62 -10.61
C PHE A 85 5.81 14.40 -11.85
N LYS A 86 5.37 14.94 -13.00
CA LYS A 86 6.17 14.98 -14.23
C LYS A 86 7.18 16.14 -14.17
N THR A 87 8.12 16.06 -13.24
CA THR A 87 9.46 16.66 -13.38
C THR A 87 10.43 15.91 -12.47
N VAL A 88 11.17 14.96 -13.05
CA VAL A 88 12.13 14.06 -12.37
C VAL A 88 13.38 14.83 -11.94
N LYS A 89 13.24 15.71 -10.94
CA LYS A 89 14.37 16.36 -10.24
C LYS A 89 14.33 16.18 -8.70
N ASN A 90 13.20 15.79 -8.11
CA ASN A 90 13.00 15.80 -6.65
C ASN A 90 12.68 14.42 -6.03
N GLN A 91 13.06 13.34 -6.71
CA GLN A 91 12.78 11.98 -6.26
C GLN A 91 14.07 11.25 -5.89
N ILE A 92 14.07 10.57 -4.74
CA ILE A 92 15.19 9.76 -4.27
C ILE A 92 14.70 8.34 -4.05
N SER A 93 15.19 7.39 -4.85
CA SER A 93 14.84 5.98 -4.72
C SER A 93 15.57 5.32 -3.54
N GLY A 94 14.86 4.52 -2.76
CA GLY A 94 15.38 3.60 -1.75
C GLY A 94 15.47 2.15 -2.27
N LEU A 95 15.87 1.25 -1.38
CA LEU A 95 16.10 -0.18 -1.62
C LEU A 95 14.86 -1.03 -1.34
N MET A 96 14.23 -0.78 -0.19
CA MET A 96 13.05 -1.51 0.28
C MET A 96 12.22 -0.63 1.20
N GLY A 97 10.93 -0.89 1.28
CA GLY A 97 10.04 -0.19 2.18
C GLY A 97 8.63 -0.74 2.14
N PHE A 98 7.77 -0.16 2.96
CA PHE A 98 6.32 -0.36 2.93
C PHE A 98 5.62 0.88 3.52
N GLY A 99 4.33 1.01 3.22
CA GLY A 99 3.49 2.08 3.75
C GLY A 99 3.72 3.43 3.07
N LYS A 100 2.90 4.40 3.44
CA LYS A 100 2.94 5.75 2.84
C LYS A 100 2.52 6.79 3.85
N ALA A 101 3.33 7.84 3.98
CA ALA A 101 2.96 9.01 4.76
C ALA A 101 3.65 10.26 4.24
N GLN A 102 3.10 11.39 4.60
CA GLN A 102 3.63 12.70 4.29
C GLN A 102 3.85 13.47 5.57
N GLY A 103 5.01 14.12 5.67
CA GLY A 103 5.40 14.78 6.90
C GLY A 103 6.67 15.59 6.76
N MET A 104 7.01 16.26 7.85
CA MET A 104 8.29 16.97 7.96
C MET A 104 9.40 15.98 8.21
N LEU A 105 10.44 16.03 7.38
CA LEU A 105 11.67 15.27 7.56
C LEU A 105 12.40 15.77 8.81
N TYR A 106 12.75 14.86 9.70
CA TYR A 106 13.60 15.16 10.86
C TYR A 106 14.85 14.27 10.84
N PHE A 107 16.00 14.85 10.54
CA PHE A 107 17.25 14.14 10.31
C PHE A 107 18.05 13.98 11.61
N LEU A 108 18.35 12.73 11.95
CA LEU A 108 19.23 12.35 13.04
C LEU A 108 20.50 11.70 12.46
N PRO A 109 21.69 12.29 12.65
CA PRO A 109 22.94 11.72 12.13
C PRO A 109 23.39 10.46 12.88
N TYR A 110 22.68 10.06 13.93
CA TYR A 110 23.01 8.93 14.80
C TYR A 110 21.84 7.95 14.91
N PRO A 111 22.10 6.68 15.30
CA PRO A 111 21.05 5.69 15.51
C PRO A 111 19.98 6.17 16.48
N LEU A 112 18.70 5.98 16.13
CA LEU A 112 17.61 6.31 17.03
C LEU A 112 17.52 5.26 18.15
N SER A 113 17.58 5.74 19.39
CA SER A 113 17.50 4.91 20.60
C SER A 113 16.25 5.24 21.41
N LEU A 114 15.85 4.34 22.32
CA LEU A 114 14.66 4.52 23.16
C LEU A 114 14.67 5.83 23.96
N LYS A 115 15.85 6.30 24.39
CA LYS A 115 16.01 7.54 25.17
C LYS A 115 15.74 8.81 24.34
N LEU A 116 15.96 8.72 23.03
CA LEU A 116 15.79 9.83 22.09
C LEU A 116 14.34 9.93 21.59
N VAL A 117 13.54 8.88 21.76
CA VAL A 117 12.12 8.89 21.39
C VAL A 117 11.31 9.65 22.46
N LYS A 118 10.95 10.89 22.11
CA LYS A 118 10.23 11.86 22.96
C LYS A 118 9.05 12.48 22.17
N LYS A 119 8.18 13.24 22.85
CA LYS A 119 6.94 13.81 22.30
C LYS A 119 7.16 14.82 21.17
N ASP A 120 8.31 15.46 21.12
CA ASP A 120 8.73 16.40 20.08
C ASP A 120 8.93 15.75 18.70
N LEU A 121 8.98 14.42 18.65
CA LEU A 121 9.03 13.65 17.39
C LEU A 121 7.67 13.43 16.74
N LYS A 122 6.57 13.82 17.41
CA LYS A 122 5.20 13.67 16.90
C LYS A 122 5.04 14.37 15.55
N ASN A 123 4.29 13.74 14.64
CA ASN A 123 3.97 14.21 13.28
C ASN A 123 5.20 14.42 12.37
N LYS A 124 6.35 13.83 12.70
CA LYS A 124 7.57 13.88 11.89
C LYS A 124 7.86 12.53 11.23
N ILE A 125 8.54 12.58 10.08
CA ILE A 125 9.18 11.43 9.45
C ILE A 125 10.64 11.43 9.90
N ILE A 126 11.03 10.43 10.67
CA ILE A 126 12.37 10.36 11.27
C ILE A 126 13.34 9.71 10.31
N VAL A 127 14.44 10.39 10.03
CA VAL A 127 15.53 9.90 9.18
C VAL A 127 16.73 9.62 10.05
N CYS A 128 17.16 8.36 10.14
CA CYS A 128 18.31 7.98 10.96
C CYS A 128 19.05 6.76 10.38
N PRO A 129 20.32 6.50 10.72
CA PRO A 129 21.07 5.38 10.13
C PRO A 129 20.41 4.02 10.38
N LYS A 130 19.99 3.79 11.62
CA LYS A 130 19.35 2.56 12.09
C LYS A 130 18.66 2.80 13.41
N PHE A 131 17.82 1.87 13.81
CA PHE A 131 17.32 1.76 15.17
C PHE A 131 18.27 0.95 16.06
N THR A 132 18.29 1.22 17.37
CA THR A 132 19.06 0.40 18.33
C THR A 132 18.34 -0.90 18.71
N SER A 133 17.00 -0.95 18.65
CA SER A 133 16.19 -2.14 18.93
C SER A 133 14.78 -2.03 18.34
N LYS A 134 14.05 -3.16 18.25
CA LYS A 134 12.65 -3.20 17.76
C LYS A 134 11.72 -2.28 18.55
N GLY A 135 11.95 -2.20 19.86
CA GLY A 135 11.17 -1.33 20.75
C GLY A 135 11.27 0.16 20.38
N VAL A 136 12.31 0.60 19.68
CA VAL A 136 12.43 1.99 19.19
C VAL A 136 11.31 2.31 18.21
N PHE A 137 11.04 1.42 17.25
CA PHE A 137 9.97 1.59 16.26
C PHE A 137 8.62 1.74 16.95
N TYR A 138 8.24 0.78 17.79
CA TYR A 138 6.94 0.77 18.47
C TYR A 138 6.76 1.92 19.46
N LYS A 139 7.82 2.29 20.20
CA LYS A 139 7.77 3.46 21.09
C LYS A 139 7.56 4.74 20.28
N ALA A 140 8.25 4.88 19.16
CA ALA A 140 8.16 6.08 18.33
C ALA A 140 6.80 6.18 17.63
N GLU A 141 6.27 5.07 17.13
CA GLU A 141 4.88 4.94 16.68
C GLU A 141 3.89 5.41 17.76
N ALA A 142 4.02 4.90 19.00
CA ALA A 142 3.17 5.32 20.12
C ALA A 142 3.31 6.80 20.50
N MET A 143 4.47 7.42 20.23
CA MET A 143 4.69 8.86 20.41
C MET A 143 4.18 9.71 19.23
N GLY A 144 3.57 9.09 18.22
CA GLY A 144 2.98 9.77 17.07
C GLY A 144 3.97 10.12 15.98
N VAL A 145 5.12 9.43 15.90
CA VAL A 145 5.96 9.47 14.70
C VAL A 145 5.17 8.88 13.54
N ILE A 146 5.21 9.53 12.38
CA ILE A 146 4.37 9.18 11.22
C ILE A 146 5.16 8.50 10.10
N GLY A 147 6.45 8.23 10.27
CA GLY A 147 7.25 7.52 9.29
C GLY A 147 8.72 7.41 9.65
N PHE A 148 9.42 6.47 9.02
CA PHE A 148 10.84 6.25 9.19
C PHE A 148 11.57 6.06 7.86
N ILE A 149 12.75 6.67 7.76
CA ILE A 149 13.70 6.45 6.67
C ILE A 149 15.04 6.05 7.27
N LEU A 150 15.52 4.86 6.93
CA LEU A 150 16.75 4.28 7.47
C LEU A 150 17.85 4.19 6.43
N GLU A 151 19.11 4.24 6.87
CA GLU A 151 20.24 3.80 6.04
C GLU A 151 20.18 2.28 5.86
N LYS A 152 20.04 1.54 6.97
CA LYS A 152 20.02 0.09 6.98
C LYS A 152 19.21 -0.48 8.14
N ILE A 153 18.70 -1.69 7.92
CA ILE A 153 17.99 -2.51 8.90
C ILE A 153 18.33 -3.98 8.66
N LYS A 154 18.26 -4.82 9.70
CA LYS A 154 18.39 -6.28 9.53
C LYS A 154 17.15 -6.81 8.77
N PRO A 155 17.30 -7.69 7.76
CA PRO A 155 16.18 -8.16 6.95
C PRO A 155 15.06 -8.84 7.76
N ASN A 156 15.42 -9.68 8.73
CA ASN A 156 14.44 -10.34 9.60
C ASN A 156 13.58 -9.34 10.39
N TRP A 157 14.18 -8.26 10.87
CA TRP A 157 13.46 -7.22 11.60
C TRP A 157 12.54 -6.43 10.66
N PHE A 158 12.99 -6.12 9.44
CA PHE A 158 12.14 -5.47 8.46
C PHE A 158 10.86 -6.28 8.18
N GLU A 159 11.00 -7.58 7.94
CA GLU A 159 9.84 -8.46 7.67
C GLU A 159 8.91 -8.58 8.88
N GLU A 160 9.45 -8.69 10.10
CA GLU A 160 8.65 -8.71 11.32
C GLU A 160 7.85 -7.41 11.51
N VAL A 161 8.52 -6.25 11.38
CA VAL A 161 7.86 -4.95 11.53
C VAL A 161 6.79 -4.75 10.46
N LYS A 162 7.09 -5.13 9.22
CA LYS A 162 6.11 -5.09 8.12
C LYS A 162 4.90 -5.96 8.42
N LYS A 163 5.11 -7.22 8.84
CA LYS A 163 4.03 -8.15 9.19
C LYS A 163 3.18 -7.61 10.34
N THR A 164 3.81 -7.11 11.41
CA THR A 164 3.10 -6.54 12.55
C THR A 164 2.30 -5.30 12.16
N SER A 165 2.88 -4.41 11.37
CA SER A 165 2.18 -3.19 10.91
C SER A 165 0.94 -3.55 10.06
N LEU A 166 1.08 -4.52 9.14
CA LEU A 166 -0.04 -5.03 8.34
C LEU A 166 -1.14 -5.64 9.21
N ASN A 167 -0.78 -6.45 10.22
CA ASN A 167 -1.74 -7.10 11.11
C ASN A 167 -2.49 -6.12 12.02
N LEU A 168 -1.82 -5.05 12.45
CA LEU A 168 -2.42 -4.01 13.30
C LEU A 168 -3.18 -2.95 12.49
N GLY A 169 -3.14 -3.02 11.16
CA GLY A 169 -3.67 -1.98 10.29
C GLY A 169 -2.90 -0.66 10.36
N THR A 170 -1.75 -0.63 11.03
CA THR A 170 -0.91 0.56 11.12
C THR A 170 -0.11 0.73 9.84
N LYS A 171 -0.11 1.94 9.29
CA LYS A 171 0.53 2.25 8.00
C LYS A 171 1.71 3.19 8.16
N ILE A 172 2.40 3.18 9.31
CA ILE A 172 3.61 3.99 9.48
C ILE A 172 4.65 3.48 8.48
N PRO A 173 5.03 4.29 7.48
CA PRO A 173 5.98 3.86 6.47
C PRO A 173 7.36 3.64 7.08
N LEU A 174 8.03 2.63 6.55
CA LEU A 174 9.45 2.38 6.76
C LEU A 174 10.11 2.28 5.40
N LEU A 175 11.12 3.10 5.13
CA LEU A 175 11.90 3.08 3.90
C LEU A 175 13.39 2.92 4.23
N VAL A 176 14.11 2.11 3.45
CA VAL A 176 15.54 1.85 3.64
C VAL A 176 16.30 2.33 2.40
N MET A 177 17.32 3.16 2.58
CA MET A 177 17.98 3.90 1.49
C MET A 177 19.35 3.35 1.09
N GLY A 178 20.04 2.63 1.97
CA GLY A 178 21.43 2.19 1.76
C GLY A 178 22.35 3.37 1.44
N LYS A 179 23.16 3.24 0.38
CA LYS A 179 24.14 4.26 -0.05
C LYS A 179 23.51 5.64 -0.31
N LYS A 180 22.24 5.68 -0.74
CA LYS A 180 21.53 6.94 -1.02
C LYS A 180 21.09 7.69 0.22
N PHE A 181 21.22 7.11 1.41
CA PHE A 181 20.91 7.78 2.68
C PHE A 181 21.67 9.11 2.84
N ALA A 182 22.93 9.17 2.39
CA ALA A 182 23.77 10.36 2.49
C ALA A 182 23.16 11.59 1.77
N SER A 183 22.34 11.37 0.74
CA SER A 183 21.66 12.46 0.02
C SER A 183 20.60 13.19 0.84
N LEU A 184 20.17 12.62 1.98
CA LEU A 184 19.17 13.21 2.87
C LEU A 184 19.77 14.17 3.90
N LYS A 185 21.11 14.24 3.98
CA LYS A 185 21.80 15.17 4.87
C LYS A 185 21.49 16.60 4.44
N GLY A 186 21.06 17.44 5.38
CA GLY A 186 20.69 18.84 5.10
C GLY A 186 19.27 19.03 4.56
N MET A 187 18.44 17.98 4.54
CA MET A 187 17.02 18.08 4.18
C MET A 187 16.09 18.23 5.39
N ASP A 188 16.64 18.60 6.55
CA ASP A 188 15.87 18.77 7.78
C ASP A 188 14.75 19.80 7.60
N ASN A 189 13.60 19.53 8.19
CA ASN A 189 12.38 20.33 8.08
C ASN A 189 11.82 20.49 6.66
N LYS A 190 12.25 19.67 5.68
CA LYS A 190 11.56 19.61 4.40
C LYS A 190 10.31 18.73 4.49
N LYS A 191 9.20 19.21 3.93
CA LYS A 191 7.99 18.41 3.76
C LYS A 191 8.23 17.38 2.64
N ILE A 192 8.07 16.11 2.98
CA ILE A 192 8.31 14.99 2.05
C ILE A 192 7.10 14.07 2.01
N LEU A 193 6.98 13.36 0.89
CA LEU A 193 6.23 12.11 0.82
C LEU A 193 7.21 10.95 0.94
N CYS A 194 7.05 10.13 1.98
CA CYS A 194 7.70 8.85 2.10
C CYS A 194 6.75 7.77 1.55
N ASP A 195 7.06 7.26 0.37
CA ASP A 195 6.30 6.19 -0.28
C ASP A 195 7.14 4.91 -0.22
N GLY A 196 6.99 4.18 0.89
CA GLY A 196 7.71 2.93 1.14
C GLY A 196 7.32 1.83 0.15
N ASP A 197 6.05 1.79 -0.25
CA ASP A 197 5.53 0.81 -1.22
C ASP A 197 6.20 0.95 -2.59
N ASN A 198 6.38 2.19 -3.05
CA ASN A 198 7.10 2.51 -4.29
C ASN A 198 8.62 2.71 -4.07
N LYS A 199 9.09 2.57 -2.82
CA LYS A 199 10.49 2.69 -2.41
C LYS A 199 11.10 4.05 -2.76
N VAL A 200 10.37 5.14 -2.56
CA VAL A 200 10.80 6.48 -2.99
C VAL A 200 10.49 7.55 -1.96
N ILE A 201 11.33 8.58 -1.93
CA ILE A 201 11.06 9.85 -1.25
C ILE A 201 10.81 10.88 -2.33
N ILE A 202 9.77 11.68 -2.15
CA ILE A 202 9.47 12.84 -2.99
C ILE A 202 9.56 14.08 -2.14
N ILE A 203 10.38 15.04 -2.56
CA ILE A 203 10.59 16.31 -1.88
C ILE A 203 9.69 17.35 -2.56
N SER A 204 8.77 17.94 -1.80
CA SER A 204 7.91 19.02 -2.31
C SER A 204 8.75 20.25 -2.64
N LYS A 205 8.32 20.98 -3.68
CA LYS A 205 8.89 22.30 -4.02
C LYS A 205 8.15 23.40 -3.29
N ASP A 206 6.84 23.25 -3.06
CA ASP A 206 5.98 24.22 -2.38
C ASP A 206 4.99 23.57 -1.39
N GLU A 207 4.56 24.29 -0.35
CA GLU A 207 3.66 23.80 0.72
C GLU A 207 2.32 23.23 0.20
N THR A 208 1.91 23.66 -1.00
CA THR A 208 0.68 23.32 -1.73
C THR A 208 0.71 22.02 -2.53
N ASP A 209 1.86 21.37 -2.69
CA ASP A 209 2.06 20.16 -3.53
C ASP A 209 1.33 18.90 -3.00
N PHE A 210 0.66 19.02 -1.87
CA PHE A 210 0.12 17.91 -1.12
C PHE A 210 -1.38 18.06 -0.81
N LYS A 211 -2.13 18.66 -1.74
CA LYS A 211 -3.59 18.65 -1.64
C LYS A 211 -4.09 17.21 -1.82
N THR A 212 -4.60 16.66 -0.72
CA THR A 212 -5.43 15.46 -0.66
C THR A 212 -6.70 15.68 -1.46
N THR A 213 -6.94 14.82 -2.44
CA THR A 213 -8.28 14.49 -2.92
C THR A 213 -8.70 13.17 -2.27
#